data_AF-A0A640S0T7-F1
#
_entry.id   AF-A0A640S0T7-F1
#
_cell.length_a   1.000
_cell.length_b   1.000
_cell.length_c   1.000
_cell.angle_alpha   90.00
_cell.angle_beta   90.00
_cell.angle_gamma   90.00
#
_symmetry.space_group_name_H-M   'P 1'
#
loop_
_entity.id
_entity.type
_entity.pdbx_description
1 polymer ?
#
loop_
_entity_poly.entity_id
_entity_poly.type
_entity_poly.pdbx_seq_one_letter_code
_entity_poly.pdbx_strand_id
1 'polypeptide(L)'
;MSNGPGSRPDPHCLPAAARLRDAGVRLLGHLDMGRGTRPFGELLSDAHRYLEWYKAGGFWLDRCPTDRALLPATRRLATTLRALCGGHLVFGHGSHPHPGYAESADQLVTFAGSWADYRWPQVAWGHLPAP
;
A
#
# COMPACT_ATOMS: atom_id res chain seq x y z
N MET A 1 14.30 4.76 -4.71
CA MET A 1 13.06 4.03 -4.38
C MET A 1 13.39 2.55 -4.48
N SER A 2 13.24 1.79 -3.39
CA SER A 2 13.38 0.34 -3.43
C SER A 2 12.12 -0.25 -4.05
N ASN A 3 12.23 -0.84 -5.23
CA ASN A 3 11.10 -1.48 -5.93
C ASN A 3 10.77 -2.86 -5.32
N GLY A 4 10.47 -2.92 -4.02
CA GLY A 4 10.16 -4.17 -3.31
C GLY A 4 11.35 -4.82 -2.59
N PRO A 5 11.29 -6.14 -2.32
CA PRO A 5 12.18 -6.85 -1.39
C PRO A 5 13.58 -7.14 -1.96
N GLY A 6 13.82 -6.80 -3.23
CA GLY A 6 15.04 -7.16 -3.95
C GLY A 6 15.05 -8.62 -4.42
N SER A 7 16.19 -9.05 -4.97
CA SER A 7 16.39 -10.41 -5.49
C SER A 7 16.91 -11.41 -4.44
N ARG A 8 17.33 -10.94 -3.27
CA ARG A 8 17.82 -11.75 -2.15
C ARG A 8 17.51 -11.07 -0.81
N PRO A 9 17.46 -11.81 0.31
CA PRO A 9 17.31 -11.22 1.63
C PRO A 9 18.44 -10.21 1.92
N ASP A 10 18.08 -9.05 2.45
CA ASP A 10 19.03 -8.04 2.90
C ASP A 10 19.56 -8.43 4.30
N PRO A 11 20.88 -8.67 4.45
CA PRO A 11 21.48 -9.07 5.72
C PRO A 11 21.35 -8.01 6.82
N HIS A 12 21.14 -6.74 6.48
CA HIS A 12 20.89 -5.68 7.46
C HIS A 12 19.42 -5.62 7.89
N CYS A 13 18.49 -5.91 6.97
CA CYS A 13 17.06 -5.93 7.29
C CYS A 13 16.65 -7.15 8.12
N LEU A 14 17.28 -8.32 7.92
CA LEU A 14 16.92 -9.56 8.62
C LEU A 14 17.00 -9.44 10.16
N PRO A 15 18.11 -8.98 10.76
CA PRO A 15 18.18 -8.79 12.22
C PRO A 15 17.18 -7.76 12.74
N ALA A 16 16.95 -6.67 12.00
CA ALA A 16 15.99 -5.65 12.38
C ALA A 16 14.54 -6.19 12.37
N ALA A 17 14.17 -6.92 11.31
CA ALA A 17 12.87 -7.57 11.20
C ALA A 17 12.65 -8.61 12.31
N ALA A 18 13.69 -9.38 12.67
CA ALA A 18 13.62 -10.32 13.78
C ALA A 18 13.34 -9.60 15.11
N ARG A 19 14.11 -8.56 15.44
CA ARG A 19 13.91 -7.77 16.68
C ARG A 19 12.51 -7.16 16.77
N LEU A 20 11.99 -6.61 15.68
CA LEU A 20 10.63 -6.06 15.64
C LEU A 20 9.58 -7.14 15.91
N ARG A 21 9.73 -8.31 15.29
CA ARG A 21 8.82 -9.43 15.50
C ARG A 21 8.89 -9.97 16.94
N ASP A 22 10.08 -10.10 17.51
CA ASP A 22 10.26 -10.57 18.88
C ASP A 22 9.67 -9.58 19.90
N ALA A 23 9.60 -8.29 19.55
CA ALA A 23 8.88 -7.26 20.30
C ALA A 23 7.35 -7.23 20.04
N GLY A 24 6.81 -8.17 19.26
CA GLY A 24 5.38 -8.22 18.91
C GLY A 24 4.94 -7.18 17.89
N VAL A 25 5.87 -6.48 17.23
CA VAL A 25 5.55 -5.47 16.21
C VAL A 25 5.24 -6.15 14.88
N ARG A 26 4.10 -5.78 14.28
CA ARG A 26 3.72 -6.25 12.94
C ARG A 26 4.56 -5.55 11.88
N LEU A 27 5.36 -6.31 11.15
CA LEU A 27 6.05 -5.84 9.95
C LEU A 27 5.12 -5.88 8.73
N LEU A 28 5.11 -4.82 7.93
CA LEU A 28 4.40 -4.78 6.64
C LEU A 28 5.42 -4.83 5.49
N GLY A 29 5.19 -5.72 4.51
CA GLY A 29 5.97 -5.73 3.27
C GLY A 29 5.56 -4.55 2.38
N HIS A 30 6.53 -3.87 1.75
CA HIS A 30 6.26 -2.76 0.85
C HIS A 30 6.05 -3.27 -0.58
N LEU A 31 4.84 -3.09 -1.12
CA LEU A 31 4.49 -3.45 -2.48
C LEU A 31 4.18 -2.18 -3.28
N ASP A 32 5.07 -1.84 -4.20
CA ASP A 32 4.84 -0.73 -5.11
C ASP A 32 3.92 -1.13 -6.26
N MET A 33 2.72 -0.54 -6.30
CA MET A 33 1.72 -0.80 -7.35
C MET A 33 1.97 0.01 -8.62
N GLY A 34 2.88 0.99 -8.60
CA GLY A 34 3.16 1.86 -9.76
C GLY A 34 1.90 2.54 -10.30
N ARG A 35 0.97 2.96 -9.43
CA ARG A 35 -0.35 3.50 -9.84
C ARG A 35 -1.17 2.54 -10.71
N GLY A 36 -1.00 1.23 -10.50
CA GLY A 36 -1.72 0.18 -11.22
C GLY A 36 -1.02 -0.31 -12.49
N THR A 37 0.13 0.26 -12.83
CA THR A 37 0.93 -0.19 -13.98
C THR A 37 1.76 -1.44 -13.67
N ARG A 38 2.02 -1.73 -12.39
CA ARG A 38 2.89 -2.83 -12.01
C ARG A 38 2.15 -4.17 -12.17
N PRO A 39 2.75 -5.18 -12.85
CA PRO A 39 2.05 -6.43 -13.11
C PRO A 39 1.69 -7.21 -11.84
N PHE A 40 0.52 -7.83 -11.86
CA PHE A 40 -0.01 -8.61 -10.74
C PHE A 40 0.92 -9.74 -10.28
N GLY A 41 1.48 -10.50 -11.22
CA GLY A 41 2.37 -11.63 -10.91
C GLY A 41 3.67 -11.20 -10.22
N GLU A 42 4.19 -10.03 -10.58
CA GLU A 42 5.39 -9.50 -9.92
C GLU A 42 5.08 -9.01 -8.50
N LEU A 43 3.91 -8.37 -8.28
CA LEU A 43 3.45 -7.99 -6.95
C LEU A 43 3.34 -9.20 -6.02
N LEU A 44 2.79 -10.30 -6.51
CA LEU A 44 2.73 -11.54 -5.74
C LEU A 44 4.09 -12.16 -5.49
N SER A 45 4.98 -12.14 -6.49
CA SER A 45 6.36 -12.64 -6.31
C SER A 45 7.07 -11.90 -5.18
N ASP A 46 6.91 -10.58 -5.13
CA ASP A 46 7.46 -9.77 -4.05
C ASP A 46 6.75 -10.00 -2.71
N ALA A 47 5.43 -10.19 -2.72
CA ALA A 47 4.69 -10.55 -1.52
C ALA A 47 5.21 -11.85 -0.90
N HIS A 48 5.42 -12.90 -1.72
CA HIS A 48 5.99 -14.16 -1.27
C HIS A 48 7.37 -13.99 -0.65
N ARG A 49 8.26 -13.21 -1.28
CA ARG A 49 9.60 -12.91 -0.72
C ARG A 49 9.50 -12.22 0.63
N TYR A 50 8.59 -11.26 0.80
CA TYR A 50 8.38 -10.62 2.10
C TYR A 50 7.89 -11.58 3.18
N LEU A 51 6.96 -12.47 2.84
CA LEU A 51 6.47 -13.50 3.75
C LEU A 51 7.57 -14.50 4.11
N GLU A 52 8.37 -14.93 3.14
CA GLU A 52 9.39 -15.93 3.32
C GLU A 52 10.58 -15.40 4.12
N TRP A 53 11.15 -14.26 3.70
CA TRP A 53 12.42 -13.75 4.23
C TRP A 53 12.23 -12.92 5.49
N TYR A 54 11.20 -12.08 5.54
CA TYR A 54 11.02 -11.11 6.61
C TYR A 54 9.84 -11.44 7.54
N LYS A 55 9.09 -12.51 7.26
CA LYS A 55 7.90 -12.93 8.01
C LYS A 55 6.89 -11.78 8.16
N ALA A 56 6.66 -11.03 7.08
CA ALA A 56 5.72 -9.92 7.07
C ALA A 56 4.32 -10.38 7.49
N GLY A 57 3.66 -9.62 8.35
CA GLY A 57 2.29 -9.89 8.84
C GLY A 57 1.21 -9.11 8.10
N GLY A 58 1.54 -8.59 6.90
CA GLY A 58 0.69 -7.71 6.12
C GLY A 58 1.49 -6.95 5.06
N PHE A 59 0.82 -6.04 4.36
CA PHE A 59 1.41 -5.26 3.26
C PHE A 59 0.98 -3.80 3.28
N TRP A 60 1.95 -2.94 2.97
CA TRP A 60 1.75 -1.56 2.55
C TRP A 60 1.77 -1.53 1.02
N LEU A 61 0.67 -1.13 0.40
CA LEU A 61 0.55 -1.00 -1.06
C LEU A 61 0.80 0.45 -1.43
N ASP A 62 2.04 0.73 -1.84
CA ASP A 62 2.48 2.07 -2.20
C ASP A 62 2.02 2.46 -3.60
N ARG A 63 1.87 3.77 -3.82
CA ARG A 63 1.37 4.35 -5.08
C ARG A 63 0.12 3.61 -5.55
N CYS A 64 -0.79 3.31 -4.61
CA CYS A 64 -2.04 2.62 -4.89
C CYS A 64 -2.90 3.50 -5.81
N PRO A 65 -3.59 2.95 -6.83
CA PRO A 65 -4.43 3.76 -7.71
C PRO A 65 -5.59 4.41 -6.95
N THR A 66 -6.07 5.54 -7.46
CA THR A 66 -7.21 6.29 -6.87
C THR A 66 -8.48 6.17 -7.70
N ASP A 67 -8.35 5.88 -8.99
CA ASP A 67 -9.46 5.92 -9.95
C ASP A 67 -10.35 4.68 -9.85
N ARG A 68 -11.67 4.88 -10.06
CA ARG A 68 -12.67 3.80 -10.03
C ARG A 68 -12.34 2.66 -11.01
N ALA A 69 -11.73 2.96 -12.16
CA ALA A 69 -11.41 1.97 -13.20
C ALA A 69 -10.45 0.88 -12.71
N LEU A 70 -9.56 1.19 -11.77
CA LEU A 70 -8.55 0.26 -11.25
C LEU A 70 -9.00 -0.44 -9.95
N LEU A 71 -10.20 -0.14 -9.46
CA LEU A 71 -10.75 -0.72 -8.24
C LEU A 71 -10.91 -2.25 -8.34
N PRO A 72 -11.45 -2.85 -9.43
CA PRO A 72 -11.58 -4.31 -9.52
C PRO A 72 -10.22 -5.03 -9.48
N ALA A 73 -9.21 -4.50 -10.16
CA ALA A 73 -7.86 -5.06 -10.16
C ALA A 73 -7.20 -4.97 -8.77
N THR A 74 -7.37 -3.83 -8.09
CA THR A 74 -6.85 -3.63 -6.73
C THR A 74 -7.55 -4.55 -5.72
N ARG A 75 -8.88 -4.70 -5.83
CA ARG A 75 -9.67 -5.65 -5.03
C ARG A 75 -9.17 -7.08 -5.19
N ARG A 76 -8.94 -7.50 -6.43
CA ARG A 76 -8.39 -8.84 -6.71
C ARG A 76 -7.05 -9.06 -6.02
N LEU A 77 -6.14 -8.10 -6.10
CA LEU A 77 -4.86 -8.16 -5.39
C LEU A 77 -5.04 -8.24 -3.87
N ALA A 78 -5.86 -7.36 -3.30
CA ALA A 78 -6.11 -7.34 -1.86
C ALA A 78 -6.67 -8.69 -1.36
N THR A 79 -7.65 -9.26 -2.07
CA THR A 79 -8.20 -10.58 -1.75
C THR A 79 -7.12 -11.66 -1.81
N THR A 80 -6.26 -11.66 -2.83
CA THR A 80 -5.16 -12.64 -2.93
C THR A 80 -4.15 -12.47 -1.80
N LEU A 81 -3.74 -11.25 -1.47
CA LEU A 81 -2.80 -11.01 -0.36
C LEU A 81 -3.39 -11.45 0.98
N ARG A 82 -4.69 -11.21 1.21
CA ARG A 82 -5.39 -11.72 2.40
C ARG A 82 -5.42 -13.25 2.44
N ALA A 83 -5.64 -13.91 1.31
CA ALA A 83 -5.60 -15.37 1.24
C ALA A 83 -4.19 -15.92 1.54
N LEU A 84 -3.13 -15.18 1.23
CA LEU A 84 -1.74 -15.62 1.45
C LEU A 84 -1.30 -15.56 2.92
N CYS A 85 -1.70 -14.53 3.67
CA CYS A 85 -1.19 -14.34 5.03
C CYS A 85 -2.23 -13.95 6.08
N GLY A 86 -3.50 -13.72 5.70
CA GLY A 86 -4.52 -13.16 6.60
C GLY A 86 -4.15 -11.79 7.19
N GLY A 87 -3.13 -11.14 6.62
CA GLY A 87 -2.44 -10.01 7.22
C GLY A 87 -3.12 -8.66 6.95
N HIS A 88 -2.59 -7.64 7.61
CA HIS A 88 -3.09 -6.26 7.55
C HIS A 88 -2.70 -5.58 6.23
N LEU A 89 -3.66 -4.95 5.57
CA LEU A 89 -3.45 -4.24 4.31
C LEU A 89 -3.64 -2.73 4.49
N VAL A 90 -2.62 -1.97 4.10
CA VAL A 90 -2.66 -0.51 4.11
C VAL A 90 -2.47 0.00 2.69
N PHE A 91 -3.38 0.85 2.21
CA PHE A 91 -3.29 1.45 0.88
C PHE A 91 -2.72 2.86 0.94
N GLY A 92 -1.51 3.02 0.39
CA GLY A 92 -0.84 4.29 0.20
C GLY A 92 -1.31 4.99 -1.07
N HIS A 93 -2.43 5.71 -1.00
CA HIS A 93 -2.91 6.51 -2.13
C HIS A 93 -2.17 7.84 -2.24
N GLY A 94 -1.98 8.54 -1.11
CA GLY A 94 -1.38 9.88 -1.06
C GLY A 94 -2.32 11.01 -1.52
N SER A 95 -3.52 10.67 -2.01
CA SER A 95 -4.62 11.57 -2.32
C SER A 95 -5.96 10.85 -2.09
N HIS A 96 -7.09 11.55 -2.17
CA HIS A 96 -8.41 10.97 -1.91
C HIS A 96 -8.81 9.99 -3.04
N PRO A 97 -8.94 8.67 -2.76
CA PRO A 97 -9.34 7.71 -3.77
C PRO A 97 -10.86 7.68 -3.95
N HIS A 98 -11.32 6.96 -4.97
CA HIS A 98 -12.71 6.54 -5.04
C HIS A 98 -13.12 5.79 -3.75
N PRO A 99 -14.29 6.04 -3.15
CA PRO A 99 -14.63 5.53 -1.82
C PRO A 99 -14.64 3.99 -1.71
N GLY A 100 -14.92 3.29 -2.82
CA GLY A 100 -14.93 1.82 -2.85
C GLY A 100 -13.59 1.13 -2.50
N TYR A 101 -12.47 1.86 -2.45
CA TYR A 101 -11.19 1.33 -1.98
C TYR A 101 -11.20 1.03 -0.46
N ALA A 102 -12.05 1.72 0.32
CA ALA A 102 -12.18 1.52 1.77
C ALA A 102 -12.66 0.11 2.15
N GLU A 103 -13.39 -0.58 1.27
CA GLU A 103 -13.91 -1.93 1.52
C GLU A 103 -12.82 -3.02 1.44
N SER A 104 -11.62 -2.69 0.96
CA SER A 104 -10.59 -3.68 0.59
C SER A 104 -9.27 -3.54 1.33
N ALA A 105 -9.17 -2.53 2.19
CA ALA A 105 -8.01 -2.28 3.03
C ALA A 105 -8.45 -2.08 4.48
N ASP A 106 -7.54 -2.36 5.40
CA ASP A 106 -7.75 -2.10 6.82
C ASP A 106 -7.45 -0.63 7.16
N GLN A 107 -6.62 0.04 6.35
CA GLN A 107 -6.32 1.46 6.47
C GLN A 107 -6.03 2.09 5.11
N LEU A 108 -6.49 3.32 4.91
CA LEU A 108 -6.19 4.15 3.74
C LEU A 108 -5.34 5.34 4.16
N VAL A 109 -4.26 5.60 3.43
CA VAL A 109 -3.49 6.85 3.54
C VAL A 109 -3.84 7.72 2.35
N THR A 110 -4.67 8.72 2.60
CA THR A 110 -5.26 9.61 1.57
C THR A 110 -4.54 10.94 1.42
N PHE A 111 -3.41 11.13 2.12
CA PHE A 111 -2.58 12.31 2.02
C PHE A 111 -1.12 11.91 2.22
N ALA A 112 -0.24 12.35 1.32
CA ALA A 112 1.20 12.26 1.45
C ALA A 112 1.81 13.48 0.75
N GLY A 113 2.37 14.40 1.53
CA GLY A 113 2.86 15.67 1.02
C GLY A 113 3.53 16.48 2.13
N SER A 114 3.95 17.70 1.79
CA SER A 114 4.57 18.59 2.78
C SER A 114 3.54 19.11 3.77
N TRP A 115 4.02 19.64 4.90
CA TRP A 115 3.16 20.35 5.85
C TRP A 115 2.44 21.55 5.22
N ALA A 116 3.08 22.22 4.25
CA ALA A 116 2.46 23.32 3.52
C ALA A 116 1.28 22.85 2.68
N ASP A 117 1.43 21.72 1.97
CA ASP A 117 0.36 21.11 1.16
C ASP A 117 -0.81 20.63 2.01
N TYR A 118 -0.53 20.18 3.23
CA TYR A 118 -1.55 19.77 4.19
C TYR A 118 -2.38 20.96 4.69
N ARG A 119 -1.71 22.08 4.96
CA ARG A 119 -2.34 23.27 5.55
C ARG A 119 -3.04 24.17 4.54
N TRP A 120 -2.69 24.10 3.25
CA TRP A 120 -3.41 24.88 2.26
C TRP A 120 -4.85 24.35 2.16
N PRO A 121 -5.86 25.19 2.42
CA PRO A 121 -7.22 24.70 2.45
C PRO A 121 -7.59 24.26 1.03
N GLN A 122 -8.05 23.01 0.88
CA GLN A 122 -8.56 22.44 -0.37
C GLN A 122 -9.91 23.10 -0.78
N VAL A 123 -10.03 24.43 -0.66
CA VAL A 123 -11.21 25.18 -1.09
C VAL A 123 -11.03 25.60 -2.54
N ALA A 124 -11.59 24.79 -3.42
CA ALA A 124 -12.35 25.27 -4.56
C ALA A 124 -13.45 24.25 -4.87
N TRP A 125 -14.34 24.01 -3.90
CA TRP A 125 -15.63 23.43 -4.23
C TRP A 125 -16.55 24.56 -4.69
N GLY A 126 -16.80 24.61 -6.00
CA GLY A 126 -17.96 25.28 -6.57
C GLY A 126 -17.81 26.78 -6.85
N HIS A 127 -17.19 27.11 -7.98
CA HIS A 127 -17.72 28.21 -8.78
C HIS A 127 -18.75 27.63 -9.76
N LEU A 128 -19.95 27.34 -9.27
CA LEU A 128 -21.14 27.33 -10.12
C LEU A 128 -21.64 28.78 -10.15
N PRO A 129 -21.67 29.46 -11.31
CA PRO A 129 -22.45 30.68 -11.42
C PRO A 129 -23.93 30.30 -11.51
N ALA A 130 -24.77 30.94 -10.71
CA ALA A 130 -26.21 30.94 -10.90
C ALA A 130 -26.80 32.25 -10.36
N PRO A 131 -27.92 32.75 -10.91
CA PRO A 131 -28.42 32.71 -12.30
C PRO A 131 -28.09 33.99 -13.09
#